data_AF-A0A6H9LCE2-F1
#
_entry.id   AF-A0A6H9LCE2-F1
#
_cell.length_a   1.000
_cell.length_b   1.000
_cell.length_c   1.000
_cell.angle_alpha   90.00
_cell.angle_beta   90.00
_cell.angle_gamma   90.00
#
_symmetry.space_group_name_H-M   'P 1'
#
loop_
_entity.id
_entity.type
_entity.pdbx_description
1 polymer ?
#
loop_
_entity_poly.entity_id
_entity_poly.type
_entity_poly.pdbx_seq_one_letter_code
_entity_poly.pdbx_strand_id
1 'polypeptide(L)'
;MISLKSKAYALLVLFFLFAASGQNLLGQTRSVSNQRLLQEFNLLKQKIETAKQLLSDYSDQRIISLIQTADQKRAEAQKFWNEKQFVKAWTAVQVGLKNINAALVFLLREPLQLQEKQLAVLLQRIEQFPDKTRLKDAEILYRQAKEKETLAKRAVGSGDYAKAIELYRLGISLANKALTTFDKNQILLVEQSRFLETASRVREAIDASNNSSARRVYEQAIKQGKNAANAYRNGQTAAAAGLYTEGMKLLLRAFDLASVGTKVNDHDLRVELTAVNDLLQNAQNTFGDRSARGVKIMLNRAQKSALKAEAALERGDYQIAKAQLKFARGIINKLYRQAAGQTVRGDERAVSELQRLRAEIEEVSMRLGSTGSPETKEFMHYARVGANRAQRAIDNGRYNLALNRILVAQRFLAKAEYDTQAQKNTISEQMAAAQIALLEQALQQSEISESNDQFVKSLLNEANRMKVQANQRLSDQQYALAFELADIGLVLINKALRAAQNQ
;
A
#
# COMPACT_ATOMS: atom_id res chain seq x y z
N MET A 1 17.25 16.77 -55.55
CA MET A 1 17.58 15.73 -56.54
C MET A 1 18.99 15.21 -56.25
N ILE A 2 19.07 14.05 -55.61
CA ILE A 2 20.31 13.28 -55.47
C ILE A 2 20.03 11.97 -56.23
N SER A 3 20.85 11.67 -57.23
CA SER A 3 20.54 10.69 -58.27
C SER A 3 20.43 9.27 -57.72
N LEU A 4 19.55 8.45 -58.31
CA LEU A 4 19.37 7.03 -57.98
C LEU A 4 20.67 6.21 -58.00
N LYS A 5 21.75 6.72 -58.62
CA LYS A 5 23.06 6.07 -58.63
C LYS A 5 23.80 6.16 -57.28
N SER A 6 23.57 7.17 -56.44
CA SER A 6 24.26 7.27 -55.14
C SER A 6 23.71 6.32 -54.07
N LYS A 7 22.44 5.91 -54.17
CA LYS A 7 21.85 4.90 -53.29
C LYS A 7 22.30 3.48 -53.64
N ALA A 8 22.62 3.21 -54.91
CA ALA A 8 23.17 1.93 -55.33
C ALA A 8 24.62 1.73 -54.85
N TYR A 9 25.43 2.79 -54.81
CA TYR A 9 26.80 2.72 -54.28
C TYR A 9 26.87 2.58 -52.75
N ALA A 10 25.96 3.20 -52.00
CA ALA A 10 25.88 3.00 -50.55
C ALA A 10 25.50 1.55 -50.17
N LEU A 11 24.65 0.90 -50.98
CA LEU A 11 24.27 -0.50 -50.81
C LEU A 11 25.37 -1.48 -51.24
N LEU A 12 26.17 -1.13 -52.27
CA LEU A 12 27.33 -1.91 -52.70
C LEU A 12 28.52 -1.81 -51.72
N VAL A 13 28.73 -0.65 -51.09
CA VAL A 13 29.78 -0.49 -50.07
C VAL A 13 29.40 -1.16 -48.74
N LEU A 14 28.11 -1.20 -48.38
CA LEU A 14 27.63 -2.02 -47.26
C LEU A 14 27.67 -3.53 -47.55
N PHE A 15 27.60 -3.95 -48.82
CA PHE A 15 27.80 -5.35 -49.21
C PHE A 15 29.29 -5.75 -49.19
N PHE A 16 30.21 -4.85 -49.57
CA PHE A 16 31.65 -5.12 -49.56
C PHE A 16 32.30 -5.02 -48.16
N LEU A 17 31.78 -4.17 -47.26
CA LEU A 17 32.23 -4.18 -45.85
C LEU A 17 31.73 -5.42 -45.07
N PHE A 18 30.68 -6.09 -45.55
CA PHE A 18 30.27 -7.40 -45.04
C PHE A 18 30.99 -8.59 -45.72
N ALA A 19 31.49 -8.43 -46.95
CA ALA A 19 32.31 -9.44 -47.64
C ALA A 19 33.78 -9.48 -47.16
N ALA A 20 34.33 -8.38 -46.66
CA ALA A 20 35.72 -8.31 -46.19
C ALA A 20 36.00 -9.07 -44.88
N SER A 21 34.96 -9.47 -44.14
CA SER A 21 35.10 -10.39 -43.00
C SER A 21 34.95 -11.88 -43.39
N GLY A 22 34.64 -12.15 -44.66
CA GLY A 22 34.43 -13.51 -45.19
C GLY A 22 35.71 -14.26 -45.56
N GLN A 23 36.86 -13.60 -45.65
CA GLN A 23 38.12 -14.22 -46.08
C GLN A 23 39.06 -14.66 -44.94
N ASN A 24 38.76 -14.33 -43.67
CA ASN A 24 39.57 -14.77 -42.53
C ASN A 24 39.10 -16.08 -41.88
N LEU A 25 38.13 -16.80 -42.47
CA LEU A 25 37.63 -18.08 -41.95
C LEU A 25 38.30 -19.32 -42.57
N LEU A 26 39.23 -19.15 -43.53
CA LEU A 26 39.93 -20.25 -44.20
C LEU A 26 41.32 -20.59 -43.63
N GLY A 27 41.75 -19.93 -42.56
CA GLY A 27 43.09 -20.16 -42.01
C GLY A 27 43.10 -20.13 -40.49
N GLN A 28 42.60 -21.20 -39.85
CA GLN A 28 43.00 -21.68 -38.51
C GLN A 28 42.12 -22.88 -38.11
N THR A 29 42.31 -24.02 -38.77
CA THR A 29 41.81 -25.32 -38.29
C THR A 29 42.66 -25.78 -37.10
N ARG A 30 42.46 -25.17 -35.93
CA ARG A 30 42.85 -25.79 -34.66
C ARG A 30 41.97 -27.03 -34.46
N SER A 31 42.55 -28.13 -34.01
CA SER A 31 41.81 -29.37 -33.71
C SER A 31 40.63 -29.05 -32.79
N VAL A 32 39.42 -29.15 -33.35
CA VAL A 32 38.18 -28.97 -32.59
C VAL A 32 38.02 -30.23 -31.75
N SER A 33 38.14 -30.11 -30.43
CA SER A 33 37.86 -31.26 -29.55
C SER A 33 36.40 -31.67 -29.70
N ASN A 34 36.15 -32.98 -29.80
CA ASN A 34 34.79 -33.53 -29.96
C ASN A 34 33.84 -33.04 -28.85
N GLN A 35 34.36 -32.81 -27.64
CA GLN A 35 33.59 -32.24 -26.52
C GLN A 35 33.12 -30.80 -26.78
N ARG A 36 33.97 -29.94 -27.38
CA ARG A 36 33.60 -28.55 -27.65
C ARG A 36 32.56 -28.46 -28.76
N LEU A 37 32.68 -29.26 -29.82
CA LEU A 37 31.68 -29.33 -30.89
C LEU A 37 30.32 -29.80 -30.34
N LEU A 38 30.31 -30.78 -29.44
CA LEU A 38 29.08 -31.26 -28.80
C LEU A 38 28.40 -30.18 -27.94
N GLN A 39 29.19 -29.42 -27.16
CA GLN A 39 28.68 -28.31 -26.35
C GLN A 39 28.02 -27.23 -27.22
N GLU A 40 28.71 -26.79 -28.29
CA GLU A 40 28.20 -25.77 -29.21
C GLU A 40 26.98 -26.26 -30.00
N PHE A 41 26.94 -27.54 -30.36
CA PHE A 41 25.79 -28.16 -31.01
C PHE A 41 24.56 -28.16 -30.09
N ASN A 42 24.74 -28.53 -28.81
CA ASN A 42 23.66 -28.48 -27.83
C ASN A 42 23.19 -27.04 -27.55
N LEU A 43 24.12 -26.08 -27.50
CA LEU A 43 23.82 -24.66 -27.38
C LEU A 43 22.96 -24.17 -28.56
N LEU A 44 23.34 -24.54 -29.79
CA LEU A 44 22.59 -24.21 -31.00
C LEU A 44 21.16 -24.76 -30.92
N LYS A 45 21.00 -26.03 -30.53
CA LYS A 45 19.69 -26.66 -30.35
C LYS A 45 18.81 -25.89 -29.34
N GLN A 46 19.36 -25.57 -28.17
CA GLN A 46 18.64 -24.83 -27.13
C GLN A 46 18.21 -23.42 -27.59
N LYS A 47 19.10 -22.71 -28.29
CA LYS A 47 18.79 -21.37 -28.82
C LYS A 47 17.69 -21.41 -29.90
N ILE A 48 17.69 -22.43 -30.76
CA ILE A 48 16.66 -22.62 -31.77
C ILE A 48 15.30 -22.86 -31.12
N GLU A 49 15.22 -23.75 -30.13
CA GLU A 49 13.96 -24.00 -29.41
C GLU A 49 13.45 -22.74 -28.69
N THR A 50 14.35 -22.00 -28.02
CA THR A 50 13.99 -20.74 -27.36
C THR A 50 13.47 -19.70 -28.36
N ALA A 51 14.13 -19.55 -29.51
CA ALA A 51 13.68 -18.63 -30.54
C ALA A 51 12.34 -19.03 -31.16
N LYS A 52 12.09 -20.33 -31.37
CA LYS A 52 10.80 -20.84 -31.86
C LYS A 52 9.65 -20.57 -30.89
N GLN A 53 9.89 -20.70 -29.58
CA GLN A 53 8.90 -20.35 -28.55
C GLN A 53 8.56 -18.86 -28.60
N LEU A 54 9.58 -18.00 -28.67
CA LEU A 54 9.43 -16.54 -28.74
C LEU A 54 8.81 -16.06 -30.06
N LEU A 55 8.93 -16.83 -31.14
CA LEU A 55 8.38 -16.49 -32.46
C LEU A 55 6.85 -16.52 -32.48
N SER A 56 6.19 -17.22 -31.54
CA SER A 56 4.73 -17.32 -31.49
C SER A 56 4.02 -15.97 -31.41
N ASP A 57 4.73 -14.94 -30.92
CA ASP A 57 4.22 -13.58 -30.74
C ASP A 57 4.64 -12.60 -31.87
N TYR A 58 5.41 -13.05 -32.87
CA TYR A 58 6.01 -12.17 -33.90
C TYR A 58 5.82 -12.66 -35.35
N SER A 59 5.43 -11.75 -36.26
CA SER A 59 5.16 -12.04 -37.67
C SER A 59 6.23 -11.58 -38.67
N ASP A 60 7.45 -11.23 -38.22
CA ASP A 60 8.51 -10.75 -39.12
C ASP A 60 9.16 -11.90 -39.90
N GLN A 61 8.95 -11.93 -41.22
CA GLN A 61 9.51 -12.92 -42.15
C GLN A 61 11.04 -13.03 -42.08
N ARG A 62 11.76 -11.96 -41.75
CA ARG A 62 13.23 -11.99 -41.63
C ARG A 62 13.67 -12.85 -40.45
N ILE A 63 13.00 -12.73 -39.31
CA ILE A 63 13.28 -13.54 -38.12
C ILE A 63 12.98 -15.01 -38.40
N ILE A 64 11.84 -15.29 -39.05
CA ILE A 64 11.44 -16.64 -39.47
C ILE A 64 12.54 -17.26 -40.35
N SER A 65 13.04 -16.51 -41.35
CA SER A 65 14.08 -16.99 -42.26
C SER A 65 15.41 -17.29 -41.56
N LEU A 66 15.80 -16.47 -40.57
CA LEU A 66 17.02 -16.69 -39.78
C LEU A 66 16.92 -17.94 -38.91
N ILE A 67 15.77 -18.18 -38.27
CA ILE A 67 15.54 -19.39 -37.46
C ILE A 67 15.51 -20.64 -38.35
N GLN A 68 14.84 -20.58 -39.50
CA GLN A 68 14.82 -21.67 -40.48
C GLN A 68 16.23 -22.01 -40.98
N THR A 69 17.02 -20.99 -41.32
CA THR A 69 18.42 -21.17 -41.75
C THR A 69 19.27 -21.79 -40.63
N ALA A 70 19.07 -21.36 -39.37
CA ALA A 70 19.76 -21.95 -38.23
C ALA A 70 19.39 -23.43 -38.01
N ASP A 71 18.10 -23.78 -38.17
CA ASP A 71 17.64 -25.17 -38.01
C ASP A 71 18.09 -26.07 -39.16
N GLN A 72 18.14 -25.55 -40.39
CA GLN A 72 18.78 -26.23 -41.53
C GLN A 72 20.25 -26.51 -41.25
N LYS A 73 21.00 -25.53 -40.74
CA LYS A 73 22.41 -25.70 -40.39
C LYS A 73 22.63 -26.64 -39.20
N ARG A 74 21.70 -26.70 -38.25
CA ARG A 74 21.68 -27.72 -37.20
C ARG A 74 21.51 -29.12 -37.79
N ALA A 75 20.60 -29.30 -38.75
CA ALA A 75 20.39 -30.59 -39.42
C ALA A 75 21.61 -31.02 -40.25
N GLU A 76 22.23 -30.09 -41.00
CA GLU A 76 23.49 -30.31 -41.71
C GLU A 76 24.62 -30.71 -40.75
N ALA A 77 24.76 -30.00 -39.64
CA ALA A 77 25.75 -30.32 -38.61
C ALA A 77 25.57 -31.72 -38.03
N GLN A 78 24.33 -32.15 -37.78
CA GLN A 78 24.03 -33.51 -37.31
C GLN A 78 24.41 -34.56 -38.35
N LYS A 79 24.12 -34.29 -39.63
CA LYS A 79 24.51 -35.18 -40.73
C LYS A 79 26.03 -35.33 -40.81
N PHE A 80 26.76 -34.21 -40.82
CA PHE A 80 28.23 -34.23 -40.86
C PHE A 80 28.85 -34.88 -39.62
N TRP A 81 28.22 -34.73 -38.45
CA TRP A 81 28.63 -35.43 -37.22
C TRP A 81 28.52 -36.95 -37.38
N ASN A 82 27.39 -37.44 -37.90
CA ASN A 82 27.17 -38.88 -38.14
C ASN A 82 28.15 -39.45 -39.19
N GLU A 83 28.50 -38.64 -40.20
CA GLU A 83 29.49 -38.97 -41.23
C GLU A 83 30.96 -38.80 -40.78
N LYS A 84 31.21 -38.48 -39.49
CA LYS A 84 32.54 -38.19 -38.92
C LYS A 84 33.29 -37.03 -39.60
N GLN A 85 32.58 -36.13 -40.27
CA GLN A 85 33.12 -34.94 -40.92
C GLN A 85 33.13 -33.74 -39.95
N PHE A 86 33.90 -33.84 -38.86
CA PHE A 86 33.82 -32.90 -37.71
C PHE A 86 34.12 -31.44 -38.05
N VAL A 87 35.01 -31.16 -39.01
CA VAL A 87 35.31 -29.79 -39.44
C VAL A 87 34.09 -29.14 -40.10
N LYS A 88 33.40 -29.87 -40.98
CA LYS A 88 32.16 -29.38 -41.62
C LYS A 88 31.02 -29.26 -40.63
N ALA A 89 30.91 -30.19 -39.68
CA ALA A 89 29.96 -30.11 -38.58
C ALA A 89 30.20 -28.84 -37.75
N TRP A 90 31.46 -28.53 -37.41
CA TRP A 90 31.83 -27.30 -36.70
C TRP A 90 31.44 -26.04 -37.48
N THR A 91 31.79 -25.97 -38.76
CA THR A 91 31.42 -24.81 -39.59
C THR A 91 29.91 -24.64 -39.66
N ALA A 92 29.15 -25.73 -39.84
CA ALA A 92 27.68 -25.68 -39.85
C ALA A 92 27.11 -25.20 -38.50
N VAL A 93 27.64 -25.67 -37.37
CA VAL A 93 27.24 -25.19 -36.03
C VAL A 93 27.51 -23.70 -35.86
N GLN A 94 28.69 -23.22 -36.25
CA GLN A 94 29.05 -21.79 -36.12
C GLN A 94 28.16 -20.90 -37.00
N VAL A 95 27.86 -21.33 -38.24
CA VAL A 95 26.93 -20.61 -39.11
C VAL A 95 25.51 -20.63 -38.53
N GLY A 96 25.07 -21.76 -37.98
CA GLY A 96 23.78 -21.86 -37.28
C GLY A 96 23.70 -20.91 -36.08
N LEU A 97 24.75 -20.88 -35.24
CA LEU A 97 24.85 -20.00 -34.09
C LEU A 97 24.84 -18.52 -34.48
N LYS A 98 25.50 -18.15 -35.58
CA LYS A 98 25.46 -16.78 -36.10
C LYS A 98 24.04 -16.35 -36.48
N ASN A 99 23.32 -17.21 -37.22
CA ASN A 99 21.95 -16.91 -37.66
C ASN A 99 20.96 -16.87 -36.49
N ILE A 100 21.05 -17.82 -35.55
CA ILE A 100 20.14 -17.84 -34.40
C ILE A 100 20.40 -16.68 -33.44
N ASN A 101 21.66 -16.27 -33.25
CA ASN A 101 21.98 -15.09 -32.45
C ASN A 101 21.42 -13.83 -33.10
N ALA A 102 21.50 -13.70 -34.44
CA ALA A 102 20.87 -12.59 -35.15
C ALA A 102 19.34 -12.58 -34.97
N ALA A 103 18.67 -13.73 -35.06
CA ALA A 103 17.24 -13.84 -34.79
C ALA A 103 16.88 -13.45 -33.34
N LEU A 104 17.66 -13.94 -32.37
CA LEU A 104 17.47 -13.62 -30.95
C LEU A 104 17.71 -12.14 -30.65
N VAL A 105 18.60 -11.45 -31.37
CA VAL A 105 18.73 -9.98 -31.24
C VAL A 105 17.39 -9.32 -31.53
N PHE A 106 16.70 -9.70 -32.61
CA PHE A 106 15.41 -9.10 -32.95
C PHE A 106 14.31 -9.48 -31.95
N LEU A 107 14.21 -10.77 -31.60
CA LEU A 107 13.19 -11.28 -30.68
C LEU A 107 13.33 -10.77 -29.25
N LEU A 108 14.57 -10.56 -28.78
CA LEU A 108 14.84 -10.19 -27.40
C LEU A 108 15.02 -8.68 -27.21
N ARG A 109 15.13 -7.89 -28.28
CA ARG A 109 15.40 -6.45 -28.18
C ARG A 109 14.31 -5.72 -27.41
N GLU A 110 13.05 -5.93 -27.74
CA GLU A 110 11.92 -5.29 -27.05
C GLU A 110 11.80 -5.74 -25.59
N PRO A 111 11.78 -7.06 -25.27
CA PRO A 111 11.80 -7.52 -23.88
C PRO A 111 12.98 -6.98 -23.07
N LEU A 112 14.16 -6.88 -23.69
CA LEU A 112 15.36 -6.37 -23.04
C LEU A 112 15.25 -4.86 -22.75
N GLN A 113 14.78 -4.07 -23.73
CA GLN A 113 14.53 -2.64 -23.52
C GLN A 113 13.48 -2.38 -22.45
N LEU A 114 12.43 -3.21 -22.39
CA LEU A 114 11.41 -3.13 -21.35
C LEU A 114 12.01 -3.36 -19.96
N GLN A 115 12.83 -4.40 -19.80
CA GLN A 115 13.47 -4.72 -18.53
C GLN A 115 14.53 -3.68 -18.12
N GLU A 116 15.30 -3.16 -19.08
CA GLU A 116 16.25 -2.07 -18.83
C GLU A 116 15.53 -0.82 -18.31
N LYS A 117 14.45 -0.40 -18.99
CA LYS A 117 13.61 0.72 -18.54
C LYS A 117 13.00 0.45 -17.16
N GLN A 118 12.48 -0.74 -16.93
CA GLN A 118 11.89 -1.11 -15.65
C GLN A 118 12.91 -1.03 -14.52
N LEU A 119 14.12 -1.58 -14.71
CA LEU A 119 15.18 -1.49 -13.71
C LEU A 119 15.60 -0.04 -13.45
N ALA A 120 15.77 0.76 -14.51
CA ALA A 120 16.13 2.17 -14.38
C ALA A 120 15.11 2.96 -13.56
N VAL A 121 13.81 2.76 -13.82
CA VAL A 121 12.72 3.38 -13.05
C VAL A 121 12.77 2.97 -11.58
N LEU A 122 12.99 1.68 -11.28
CA LEU A 122 13.08 1.20 -9.90
C LEU A 122 14.30 1.78 -9.17
N LEU A 123 15.46 1.82 -9.82
CA LEU A 123 16.68 2.41 -9.26
C LEU A 123 16.51 3.91 -9.00
N GLN A 124 15.89 4.64 -9.93
CA GLN A 124 15.58 6.06 -9.75
C GLN A 124 14.63 6.28 -8.57
N ARG A 125 13.60 5.44 -8.42
CA ARG A 125 12.68 5.51 -7.27
C ARG A 125 13.40 5.26 -5.94
N ILE A 126 14.37 4.35 -5.90
CA ILE A 126 15.21 4.13 -4.71
C ILE A 126 16.12 5.34 -4.44
N GLU A 127 16.66 5.98 -5.47
CA GLU A 127 17.51 7.16 -5.29
C GLU A 127 16.77 8.36 -4.69
N GLN A 128 15.48 8.48 -5.02
CA GLN A 128 14.58 9.50 -4.51
C GLN A 128 14.05 9.21 -3.09
N PHE A 129 14.36 8.05 -2.52
CA PHE A 129 13.88 7.69 -1.19
C PHE A 129 14.57 8.53 -0.10
N PRO A 130 13.81 9.23 0.75
CA PRO A 130 14.37 9.93 1.90
C PRO A 130 15.08 8.94 2.83
N ASP A 131 16.23 9.32 3.40
CA ASP A 131 16.99 8.49 4.35
C ASP A 131 17.54 7.14 3.81
N LYS A 132 17.84 7.05 2.50
CA LYS A 132 18.40 5.82 1.88
C LYS A 132 19.64 5.23 2.56
N THR A 133 20.41 6.04 3.28
CA THR A 133 21.65 5.67 4.00
C THR A 133 21.41 5.15 5.41
N ARG A 134 20.21 5.33 5.98
CA ARG A 134 19.88 4.84 7.33
C ARG A 134 19.53 3.36 7.36
N LEU A 135 19.22 2.78 6.20
CA LEU A 135 18.74 1.41 6.06
C LEU A 135 19.77 0.56 5.32
N LYS A 136 20.79 0.13 6.06
CA LYS A 136 21.94 -0.62 5.53
C LYS A 136 21.53 -1.80 4.66
N ASP A 137 20.50 -2.55 5.05
CA ASP A 137 20.05 -3.72 4.29
C ASP A 137 19.44 -3.33 2.94
N ALA A 138 18.61 -2.28 2.91
CA ALA A 138 18.02 -1.77 1.68
C ALA A 138 19.08 -1.13 0.77
N GLU A 139 20.08 -0.49 1.36
CA GLU A 139 21.23 0.07 0.64
C GLU A 139 22.10 -1.03 0.01
N ILE A 140 22.36 -2.13 0.71
CA ILE A 140 23.08 -3.29 0.18
C ILE A 140 22.35 -3.86 -1.04
N LEU A 141 21.03 -4.07 -0.92
CA LEU A 141 20.19 -4.57 -2.03
C LEU A 141 20.21 -3.62 -3.24
N TYR A 142 20.16 -2.31 -2.99
CA TYR A 142 20.28 -1.30 -4.03
C TYR A 142 21.63 -1.32 -4.74
N ARG A 143 22.75 -1.43 -4.00
CA ARG A 143 24.09 -1.56 -4.61
C ARG A 143 24.20 -2.82 -5.47
N GLN A 144 23.68 -3.94 -4.99
CA GLN A 144 23.65 -5.19 -5.76
C GLN A 144 22.80 -5.05 -7.03
N ALA A 145 21.67 -4.34 -6.98
CA ALA A 145 20.85 -4.07 -8.15
C ALA A 145 21.59 -3.24 -9.21
N LYS A 146 22.32 -2.18 -8.80
CA LYS A 146 23.19 -1.38 -9.69
C LYS A 146 24.32 -2.19 -10.30
N GLU A 147 24.90 -3.11 -9.54
CA GLU A 147 25.92 -4.02 -10.05
C GLU A 147 25.33 -4.90 -11.17
N LYS A 148 24.12 -5.44 -10.99
CA LYS A 148 23.45 -6.25 -12.02
C LYS A 148 23.10 -5.43 -13.26
N GLU A 149 22.67 -4.18 -13.12
CA GLU A 149 22.46 -3.26 -14.25
C GLU A 149 23.76 -3.09 -15.07
N THR A 150 24.88 -2.85 -14.38
CA THR A 150 26.19 -2.66 -15.03
C THR A 150 26.64 -3.92 -15.78
N LEU A 151 26.45 -5.09 -15.17
CA LEU A 151 26.76 -6.37 -15.80
C LEU A 151 25.83 -6.65 -17.01
N ALA A 152 24.55 -6.30 -16.90
CA ALA A 152 23.58 -6.46 -17.99
C ALA A 152 23.97 -5.60 -19.20
N LYS A 153 24.30 -4.32 -18.98
CA LYS A 153 24.78 -3.41 -20.04
C LYS A 153 26.04 -3.93 -20.74
N ARG A 154 26.98 -4.51 -20.00
CA ARG A 154 28.16 -5.18 -20.59
C ARG A 154 27.76 -6.40 -21.43
N ALA A 155 26.82 -7.22 -20.96
CA ALA A 155 26.33 -8.37 -21.71
C ALA A 155 25.62 -7.96 -23.01
N VAL A 156 24.87 -6.86 -23.01
CA VAL A 156 24.31 -6.25 -24.23
C VAL A 156 25.42 -5.82 -25.18
N GLY A 157 26.45 -5.12 -24.69
CA GLY A 157 27.60 -4.69 -25.48
C GLY A 157 28.38 -5.84 -26.11
N SER A 158 28.41 -7.01 -25.47
CA SER A 158 29.00 -8.24 -26.01
C SER A 158 28.04 -9.08 -26.88
N GLY A 159 26.79 -8.63 -27.08
CA GLY A 159 25.78 -9.35 -27.86
C GLY A 159 25.17 -10.58 -27.18
N ASP A 160 25.35 -10.73 -25.86
CA ASP A 160 24.78 -11.82 -25.06
C ASP A 160 23.45 -11.39 -24.43
N TYR A 161 22.43 -11.27 -25.28
CA TYR A 161 21.11 -10.77 -24.90
C TYR A 161 20.37 -11.66 -23.89
N ALA A 162 20.60 -12.98 -23.93
CA ALA A 162 20.00 -13.91 -22.99
C ALA A 162 20.51 -13.67 -21.57
N LYS A 163 21.83 -13.58 -21.41
CA LYS A 163 22.46 -13.25 -20.13
C LYS A 163 22.08 -11.86 -19.64
N ALA A 164 21.98 -10.89 -20.55
CA ALA A 164 21.55 -9.54 -20.21
C ALA A 164 20.12 -9.52 -19.63
N ILE A 165 19.18 -10.27 -20.21
CA ILE A 165 17.82 -10.43 -19.69
C ILE A 165 17.81 -11.02 -18.27
N GLU A 166 18.60 -12.08 -18.02
CA GLU A 166 18.68 -12.67 -16.68
C GLU A 166 19.22 -11.68 -15.65
N LEU A 167 20.28 -10.94 -16.01
CA LEU A 167 20.88 -9.92 -15.15
C LEU A 167 19.88 -8.78 -14.87
N TYR A 168 19.13 -8.32 -15.86
CA TYR A 168 18.07 -7.33 -15.64
C TYR A 168 16.96 -7.87 -14.73
N ARG A 169 16.49 -9.10 -14.92
CA ARG A 169 15.49 -9.74 -14.03
C ARG A 169 15.97 -9.82 -12.58
N LEU A 170 17.23 -10.23 -12.37
CA LEU A 170 17.83 -10.26 -11.04
C LEU A 170 17.94 -8.87 -10.42
N GLY A 171 18.37 -7.88 -11.21
CA GLY A 171 18.42 -6.48 -10.79
C GLY A 171 17.04 -5.95 -10.38
N ILE A 172 16.00 -6.24 -11.16
CA ILE A 172 14.60 -5.85 -10.86
C ILE A 172 14.14 -6.46 -9.54
N SER A 173 14.42 -7.75 -9.33
CA SER A 173 14.07 -8.45 -8.08
C SER A 173 14.74 -7.82 -6.85
N LEU A 174 16.02 -7.49 -6.96
CA LEU A 174 16.79 -6.82 -5.89
C LEU A 174 16.26 -5.40 -5.63
N ALA A 175 15.98 -4.63 -6.68
CA ALA A 175 15.44 -3.28 -6.56
C ALA A 175 14.04 -3.29 -5.91
N ASN A 176 13.17 -4.22 -6.29
CA ASN A 176 11.85 -4.39 -5.65
C ASN A 176 11.97 -4.76 -4.17
N LYS A 177 12.92 -5.64 -3.80
CA LYS A 177 13.19 -5.97 -2.39
C LYS A 177 13.71 -4.77 -1.61
N ALA A 178 14.58 -3.95 -2.21
CA ALA A 178 15.06 -2.72 -1.60
C ALA A 178 13.89 -1.75 -1.34
N LEU A 179 13.05 -1.48 -2.36
CA LEU A 179 11.86 -0.63 -2.23
C LEU A 179 10.89 -1.13 -1.16
N THR A 180 10.60 -2.43 -1.14
CA THR A 180 9.72 -3.02 -0.10
C THR A 180 10.28 -2.81 1.30
N THR A 181 11.62 -2.85 1.45
CA THR A 181 12.30 -2.62 2.72
C THR A 181 12.26 -1.14 3.12
N PHE A 182 12.34 -0.23 2.14
CA PHE A 182 12.15 1.19 2.34
C PHE A 182 10.69 1.52 2.75
N ASP A 183 9.69 0.96 2.07
CA ASP A 183 8.26 1.18 2.37
C ASP A 183 7.87 0.70 3.77
N LYS A 184 8.38 -0.47 4.20
CA LYS A 184 8.15 -0.99 5.57
C LYS A 184 8.73 -0.06 6.65
N ASN A 185 9.77 0.71 6.34
CA ASN A 185 10.35 1.65 7.29
C ASN A 185 9.58 2.96 7.40
N GLN A 186 8.87 3.40 6.36
CA GLN A 186 7.96 4.56 6.50
C GLN A 186 6.86 4.27 7.52
N ILE A 187 6.31 3.06 7.53
CA ILE A 187 5.34 2.62 8.53
C ILE A 187 5.95 2.70 9.94
N LEU A 188 7.19 2.26 10.10
CA LEU A 188 7.89 2.31 11.38
C LEU A 188 8.14 3.74 11.87
N LEU A 189 8.47 4.68 10.98
CA LEU A 189 8.62 6.10 11.31
C LEU A 189 7.29 6.74 11.72
N VAL A 190 6.19 6.36 11.06
CA VAL A 190 4.83 6.77 11.45
C VAL A 190 4.48 6.20 12.83
N GLU A 191 4.79 4.94 13.12
CA GLU A 191 4.56 4.33 14.43
C GLU A 191 5.43 4.96 15.52
N GLN A 192 6.68 5.32 15.22
CA GLN A 192 7.54 6.08 16.12
C GLN A 192 6.95 7.46 16.43
N SER A 193 6.51 8.19 15.41
CA SER A 193 5.90 9.51 15.55
C SER A 193 4.62 9.44 16.41
N ARG A 194 3.73 8.50 16.09
CA ARG A 194 2.51 8.24 16.87
C ARG A 194 2.82 7.89 18.31
N PHE A 195 3.83 7.05 18.54
CA PHE A 195 4.25 6.67 19.89
C PHE A 195 4.72 7.89 20.69
N LEU A 196 5.55 8.76 20.10
CA LEU A 196 6.05 9.96 20.76
C LEU A 196 4.94 10.97 21.05
N GLU A 197 4.05 11.20 20.09
CA GLU A 197 2.89 12.08 20.24
C GLU A 197 1.96 11.56 21.35
N THR A 198 1.65 10.26 21.33
CA THR A 198 0.81 9.63 22.36
C THR A 198 1.50 9.68 23.71
N ALA A 199 2.81 9.43 23.79
CA ALA A 199 3.58 9.54 25.02
C ALA A 199 3.48 10.95 25.63
N SER A 200 3.57 11.99 24.80
CA SER A 200 3.39 13.38 25.26
C SER A 200 2.00 13.61 25.86
N ARG A 201 0.93 13.21 25.14
CA ARG A 201 -0.45 13.38 25.59
C ARG A 201 -0.76 12.59 26.86
N VAL A 202 -0.26 11.36 26.96
CA VAL A 202 -0.47 10.51 28.13
C VAL A 202 0.28 11.07 29.33
N ARG A 203 1.46 11.66 29.15
CA ARG A 203 2.22 12.28 30.25
C ARG A 203 1.42 13.34 30.98
N GLU A 204 0.72 14.21 30.26
CA GLU A 204 -0.12 15.26 30.84
C GLU A 204 -1.24 14.67 31.71
N ALA A 205 -1.92 13.62 31.22
CA ALA A 205 -2.95 12.92 31.97
C ALA A 205 -2.38 12.23 33.22
N ILE A 206 -1.18 11.64 33.11
CA ILE A 206 -0.49 10.98 34.21
C ILE A 206 -0.13 11.97 35.31
N ASP A 207 0.47 13.09 34.94
CA ASP A 207 0.89 14.15 35.87
C ASP A 207 -0.32 14.80 36.57
N ALA A 208 -1.48 14.86 35.90
CA ALA A 208 -2.73 15.32 36.51
C ALA A 208 -3.43 14.29 37.43
N SER A 209 -3.21 12.99 37.20
CA SER A 209 -3.97 11.92 37.88
C SER A 209 -3.48 11.54 39.28
N ASN A 210 -2.28 11.96 39.68
CA ASN A 210 -1.58 11.50 40.89
C ASN A 210 -1.51 9.96 41.05
N ASN A 211 -1.71 9.18 39.98
CA ASN A 211 -1.76 7.73 40.03
C ASN A 211 -0.37 7.09 39.83
N SER A 212 0.22 6.57 40.92
CA SER A 212 1.55 5.95 40.92
C SER A 212 1.65 4.66 40.07
N SER A 213 0.53 3.97 39.86
CA SER A 213 0.49 2.78 38.98
C SER A 213 0.47 3.20 37.52
N ALA A 214 -0.29 4.26 37.20
CA ALA A 214 -0.31 4.84 35.86
C ALA A 214 1.10 5.35 35.48
N ARG A 215 1.78 6.06 36.40
CA ARG A 215 3.17 6.52 36.20
C ARG A 215 4.15 5.38 35.94
N ARG A 216 4.07 4.27 36.69
CA ARG A 216 4.91 3.06 36.46
C ARG A 216 4.69 2.43 35.08
N VAL A 217 3.43 2.33 34.64
CA VAL A 217 3.09 1.76 33.31
C VAL A 217 3.57 2.71 32.20
N TYR A 218 3.46 4.03 32.40
CA TYR A 218 4.00 5.03 31.49
C TYR A 218 5.53 4.91 31.37
N GLU A 219 6.27 4.80 32.47
CA GLU A 219 7.73 4.63 32.44
C GLU A 219 8.16 3.35 31.71
N GLN A 220 7.42 2.25 31.88
CA GLN A 220 7.63 1.01 31.13
C GLN A 220 7.39 1.22 29.63
N ALA A 221 6.35 1.96 29.26
CA ALA A 221 6.08 2.31 27.87
C ALA A 221 7.24 3.10 27.25
N ILE A 222 7.73 4.13 27.96
CA ILE A 222 8.89 4.93 27.52
C ILE A 222 10.15 4.07 27.38
N LYS A 223 10.38 3.12 28.29
CA LYS A 223 11.49 2.17 28.18
C LYS A 223 11.37 1.33 26.91
N GLN A 224 10.17 0.86 26.55
CA GLN A 224 9.95 0.14 25.28
C GLN A 224 10.17 1.02 24.05
N GLY A 225 9.75 2.29 24.09
CA GLY A 225 10.06 3.25 23.03
C GLY A 225 11.57 3.48 22.83
N LYS A 226 12.34 3.51 23.91
CA LYS A 226 13.82 3.58 23.84
C LYS A 226 14.44 2.30 23.26
N ASN A 227 13.95 1.13 23.67
CA ASN A 227 14.39 -0.15 23.11
C ASN A 227 14.06 -0.24 21.62
N ALA A 228 12.87 0.22 21.20
CA ALA A 228 12.45 0.28 19.81
C ALA A 228 13.38 1.17 18.97
N ALA A 229 13.72 2.35 19.48
CA ALA A 229 14.67 3.26 18.82
C ALA A 229 16.08 2.64 18.68
N ASN A 230 16.54 1.88 19.68
CA ASN A 230 17.81 1.16 19.61
C ASN A 230 17.77 0.00 18.60
N ALA A 231 16.69 -0.80 18.60
CA ALA A 231 16.49 -1.85 17.61
C ALA A 231 16.47 -1.27 16.18
N TYR A 232 15.81 -0.12 15.99
CA TYR A 232 15.78 0.60 14.72
C TYR A 232 17.18 1.05 14.26
N ARG A 233 17.97 1.67 15.16
CA ARG A 233 19.36 2.06 14.86
C ARG A 233 20.25 0.87 14.46
N ASN A 234 19.94 -0.31 14.97
CA ASN A 234 20.65 -1.56 14.67
C ASN A 234 20.10 -2.29 13.43
N GLY A 235 19.17 -1.69 12.67
CA GLY A 235 18.57 -2.31 11.47
C GLY A 235 17.51 -3.36 11.76
N GLN A 236 17.13 -3.57 13.02
CA GLN A 236 16.13 -4.58 13.42
C GLN A 236 14.71 -4.01 13.35
N THR A 237 14.26 -3.70 12.13
CA THR A 237 13.01 -2.97 11.87
C THR A 237 11.75 -3.69 12.37
N ALA A 238 11.68 -5.01 12.21
CA ALA A 238 10.56 -5.81 12.73
C ALA A 238 10.51 -5.83 14.26
N ALA A 239 11.66 -5.93 14.92
CA ALA A 239 11.76 -5.86 16.38
C ALA A 239 11.38 -4.46 16.89
N ALA A 240 11.85 -3.41 16.20
CA ALA A 240 11.47 -2.03 16.50
C ALA A 240 9.95 -1.81 16.38
N ALA A 241 9.31 -2.32 15.32
CA ALA A 241 7.86 -2.22 15.15
C ALA A 241 7.08 -2.93 16.27
N GLY A 242 7.51 -4.12 16.66
CA GLY A 242 6.94 -4.85 17.79
C GLY A 242 7.04 -4.08 19.10
N LEU A 243 8.22 -3.52 19.39
CA LEU A 243 8.49 -2.74 20.60
C LEU A 243 7.69 -1.42 20.64
N TYR A 244 7.53 -0.71 19.51
CA TYR A 244 6.64 0.47 19.46
C TYR A 244 5.18 0.09 19.68
N THR A 245 4.73 -1.04 19.14
CA THR A 245 3.35 -1.54 19.34
C THR A 245 3.09 -1.90 20.80
N GLU A 246 4.03 -2.60 21.45
CA GLU A 246 3.96 -2.92 22.88
C GLU A 246 3.99 -1.65 23.74
N GLY A 247 4.89 -0.72 23.42
CA GLY A 247 4.94 0.60 24.05
C GLY A 247 3.61 1.34 23.93
N MET A 248 2.97 1.33 22.76
CA MET A 248 1.68 1.98 22.53
C MET A 248 0.57 1.38 23.40
N LYS A 249 0.51 0.05 23.51
CA LYS A 249 -0.45 -0.63 24.42
C LYS A 249 -0.25 -0.21 25.87
N LEU A 250 1.01 -0.07 26.30
CA LEU A 250 1.34 0.40 27.64
C LEU A 250 0.96 1.88 27.83
N LEU A 251 1.16 2.75 26.84
CA LEU A 251 0.71 4.14 26.89
C LEU A 251 -0.80 4.25 27.03
N LEU A 252 -1.58 3.50 26.24
CA LEU A 252 -3.04 3.47 26.34
C LEU A 252 -3.50 2.97 27.71
N ARG A 253 -2.85 1.91 28.23
CA ARG A 253 -3.14 1.41 29.59
C ARG A 253 -2.79 2.44 30.67
N ALA A 254 -1.68 3.16 30.53
CA ALA A 254 -1.30 4.22 31.45
C ALA A 254 -2.34 5.36 31.42
N PHE A 255 -2.81 5.74 30.22
CA PHE A 255 -3.88 6.71 30.04
C PHE A 255 -5.20 6.26 30.69
N ASP A 256 -5.61 5.01 30.48
CA ASP A 256 -6.82 4.47 31.10
C ASP A 256 -6.72 4.55 32.63
N LEU A 257 -5.57 4.17 33.20
CA LEU A 257 -5.30 4.26 34.64
C LEU A 257 -5.26 5.70 35.16
N ALA A 258 -4.78 6.65 34.37
CA ALA A 258 -4.81 8.07 34.69
C ALA A 258 -6.23 8.65 34.63
N SER A 259 -7.08 8.11 33.75
CA SER A 259 -8.45 8.57 33.51
C SER A 259 -9.47 8.10 34.57
N VAL A 260 -9.08 7.16 35.44
CA VAL A 260 -9.93 6.61 36.53
C VAL A 260 -10.29 7.67 37.60
N GLY A 261 -9.76 8.89 37.52
CA GLY A 261 -10.04 10.00 38.44
C GLY A 261 -11.20 10.95 38.05
N THR A 262 -11.90 10.75 36.92
CA THR A 262 -13.11 11.53 36.60
C THR A 262 -14.26 11.08 37.51
N LYS A 263 -14.80 11.99 38.35
CA LYS A 263 -15.90 11.71 39.30
C LYS A 263 -17.07 11.06 38.55
N VAL A 264 -17.24 9.75 38.72
CA VAL A 264 -18.42 9.04 38.24
C VAL A 264 -19.51 9.28 39.27
N ASN A 265 -20.57 9.97 38.86
CA ASN A 265 -21.69 10.28 39.73
C ASN A 265 -22.52 9.00 39.97
N ASP A 266 -22.80 8.67 41.24
CA ASP A 266 -23.63 7.52 41.64
C ASP A 266 -25.02 7.59 40.96
N HIS A 267 -25.57 8.80 40.86
CA HIS A 267 -26.87 9.05 40.23
C HIS A 267 -26.90 8.56 38.76
N ASP A 268 -25.87 8.89 37.97
CA ASP A 268 -25.81 8.51 36.55
C ASP A 268 -25.66 6.99 36.37
N LEU A 269 -24.95 6.33 37.28
CA LEU A 269 -24.80 4.88 37.25
C LEU A 269 -26.07 4.15 37.70
N ARG A 270 -26.83 4.72 38.63
CA ARG A 270 -28.13 4.18 39.01
C ARG A 270 -29.13 4.31 37.87
N VAL A 271 -29.15 5.45 37.17
CA VAL A 271 -29.96 5.64 35.95
C VAL A 271 -29.58 4.64 34.86
N GLU A 272 -28.28 4.43 34.62
CA GLU A 272 -27.81 3.45 33.64
C GLU A 272 -28.09 2.00 34.09
N LEU A 273 -28.04 1.69 35.39
CA LEU A 273 -28.45 0.39 35.92
C LEU A 273 -29.92 0.12 35.66
N THR A 274 -30.80 1.11 35.90
CA THR A 274 -32.23 1.01 35.59
C THR A 274 -32.43 0.76 34.10
N ALA A 275 -31.77 1.54 33.22
CA ALA A 275 -31.86 1.36 31.78
C ALA A 275 -31.36 -0.01 31.30
N VAL A 276 -30.29 -0.54 31.90
CA VAL A 276 -29.78 -1.88 31.60
C VAL A 276 -30.74 -2.97 32.10
N ASN A 277 -31.37 -2.79 33.26
CA ASN A 277 -32.37 -3.71 33.79
C ASN A 277 -33.63 -3.73 32.92
N ASP A 278 -34.08 -2.57 32.43
CA ASP A 278 -35.19 -2.48 31.48
C ASP A 278 -34.87 -3.18 30.16
N LEU A 279 -33.64 -2.99 29.64
CA LEU A 279 -33.16 -3.67 28.45
C LEU A 279 -33.05 -5.19 28.64
N LEU A 280 -32.64 -5.65 29.84
CA LEU A 280 -32.59 -7.07 30.20
C LEU A 280 -33.98 -7.67 30.28
N GLN A 281 -34.92 -7.00 30.93
CA GLN A 281 -36.30 -7.45 31.05
C GLN A 281 -36.95 -7.54 29.67
N ASN A 282 -36.76 -6.51 28.82
CA ASN A 282 -37.22 -6.53 27.43
C ASN A 282 -36.57 -7.67 26.62
N ALA A 283 -35.27 -7.94 26.83
CA ALA A 283 -34.57 -9.00 26.13
C ALA A 283 -34.98 -10.40 26.62
N GLN A 284 -35.32 -10.56 27.91
CA GLN A 284 -35.89 -11.78 28.47
C GLN A 284 -37.32 -12.02 27.96
N ASN A 285 -38.13 -10.97 27.83
CA ASN A 285 -39.47 -11.07 27.24
C ASN A 285 -39.42 -11.41 25.75
N THR A 286 -38.47 -10.84 25.01
CA THR A 286 -38.32 -11.02 23.55
C THR A 286 -37.67 -12.36 23.19
N PHE A 287 -36.66 -12.78 23.96
CA PHE A 287 -35.85 -13.97 23.71
C PHE A 287 -35.99 -15.03 24.81
N GLY A 288 -37.15 -15.11 25.46
CA GLY A 288 -37.42 -15.98 26.60
C GLY A 288 -37.31 -17.48 26.31
N ASP A 289 -38.03 -18.32 27.06
CA ASP A 289 -37.75 -19.76 27.22
C ASP A 289 -37.64 -20.61 25.94
N ARG A 290 -38.07 -20.12 24.78
CA ARG A 290 -37.94 -20.78 23.47
C ARG A 290 -36.67 -20.43 22.68
N SER A 291 -35.77 -19.59 23.21
CA SER A 291 -34.55 -19.18 22.52
C SER A 291 -33.43 -20.24 22.52
N ALA A 292 -32.58 -20.20 21.48
CA ALA A 292 -31.45 -21.11 21.34
C ALA A 292 -30.47 -21.02 22.54
N ARG A 293 -29.82 -22.13 22.88
CA ARG A 293 -28.91 -22.25 24.05
C ARG A 293 -27.87 -21.12 24.15
N GLY A 294 -27.35 -20.66 23.02
CA GLY A 294 -26.39 -19.54 22.96
C GLY A 294 -26.97 -18.19 23.39
N VAL A 295 -28.23 -17.92 23.06
CA VAL A 295 -28.94 -16.69 23.45
C VAL A 295 -29.20 -16.68 24.96
N LYS A 296 -29.64 -17.82 25.52
CA LYS A 296 -29.81 -17.98 26.98
C LYS A 296 -28.50 -17.76 27.74
N ILE A 297 -27.37 -18.25 27.24
CA ILE A 297 -26.05 -18.03 27.86
C ILE A 297 -25.67 -16.54 27.86
N MET A 298 -25.95 -15.82 26.76
CA MET A 298 -25.66 -14.39 26.67
C MET A 298 -26.56 -13.57 27.60
N LEU A 299 -27.85 -13.87 27.66
CA LEU A 299 -28.78 -13.24 28.62
C LEU A 299 -28.33 -13.46 30.07
N ASN A 300 -28.01 -14.69 30.45
CA ASN A 300 -27.52 -15.01 31.79
C ASN A 300 -26.20 -14.29 32.12
N ARG A 301 -25.32 -14.10 31.14
CA ARG A 301 -24.07 -13.34 31.31
C ARG A 301 -24.34 -11.84 31.50
N ALA A 302 -25.26 -11.27 30.74
CA ALA A 302 -25.65 -9.87 30.87
C ALA A 302 -26.33 -9.62 32.23
N GLN A 303 -27.23 -10.51 32.65
CA GLN A 303 -27.90 -10.45 33.95
C GLN A 303 -26.91 -10.58 35.12
N LYS A 304 -25.98 -11.54 35.05
CA LYS A 304 -24.91 -11.67 36.07
C LYS A 304 -24.01 -10.44 36.12
N SER A 305 -23.81 -9.74 35.01
CA SER A 305 -23.03 -8.51 34.96
C SER A 305 -23.81 -7.33 35.55
N ALA A 306 -25.11 -7.22 35.30
CA ALA A 306 -25.97 -6.22 35.95
C ALA A 306 -26.04 -6.40 37.48
N LEU A 307 -26.21 -7.63 37.98
CA LEU A 307 -26.17 -7.93 39.42
C LEU A 307 -24.81 -7.61 40.06
N LYS A 308 -23.71 -7.83 39.33
CA LYS A 308 -22.38 -7.42 39.79
C LYS A 308 -22.20 -5.91 39.79
N ALA A 309 -22.87 -5.20 38.88
CA ALA A 309 -22.86 -3.75 38.85
C ALA A 309 -23.63 -3.18 40.05
N GLU A 310 -24.78 -3.76 40.37
CA GLU A 310 -25.60 -3.41 41.53
C GLU A 310 -24.85 -3.64 42.85
N ALA A 311 -24.27 -4.82 43.05
CA ALA A 311 -23.43 -5.11 44.21
C ALA A 311 -22.16 -4.25 44.27
N ALA A 312 -21.67 -3.73 43.14
CA ALA A 312 -20.56 -2.77 43.11
C ALA A 312 -21.02 -1.35 43.47
N LEU A 313 -22.23 -0.94 43.08
CA LEU A 313 -22.84 0.32 43.49
C LEU A 313 -23.12 0.37 44.99
N GLU A 314 -23.65 -0.70 45.56
CA GLU A 314 -23.90 -0.80 47.01
C GLU A 314 -22.61 -0.69 47.84
N ARG A 315 -21.48 -1.15 47.29
CA ARG A 315 -20.16 -1.05 47.92
C ARG A 315 -19.42 0.26 47.63
N GLY A 316 -19.99 1.15 46.81
CA GLY A 316 -19.34 2.40 46.39
C GLY A 316 -18.25 2.24 45.32
N ASP A 317 -18.15 1.06 44.70
CA ASP A 317 -17.17 0.75 43.64
C ASP A 317 -17.68 1.20 42.27
N TYR A 318 -17.88 2.52 42.10
CA TYR A 318 -18.53 3.13 40.92
C TYR A 318 -17.87 2.78 39.57
N GLN A 319 -16.56 2.57 39.54
CA GLN A 319 -15.85 2.20 38.31
C GLN A 319 -16.11 0.75 37.89
N ILE A 320 -16.22 -0.15 38.86
CA ILE A 320 -16.56 -1.55 38.62
C ILE A 320 -18.02 -1.61 38.15
N ALA A 321 -18.91 -0.86 38.79
CA ALA A 321 -20.30 -0.73 38.36
C ALA A 321 -20.41 -0.25 36.90
N LYS A 322 -19.73 0.84 36.54
CA LYS A 322 -19.72 1.38 35.17
C LYS A 322 -19.24 0.36 34.13
N ALA A 323 -18.16 -0.35 34.42
CA ALA A 323 -17.61 -1.35 33.51
C ALA A 323 -18.57 -2.54 33.31
N GLN A 324 -19.21 -3.00 34.39
CA GLN A 324 -20.19 -4.08 34.34
C GLN A 324 -21.47 -3.65 33.59
N LEU A 325 -21.96 -2.42 33.79
CA LEU A 325 -23.11 -1.89 33.04
C LEU A 325 -22.84 -1.81 31.53
N LYS A 326 -21.68 -1.28 31.13
CA LYS A 326 -21.28 -1.24 29.71
C LYS A 326 -21.20 -2.65 29.09
N PHE A 327 -20.68 -3.62 29.85
CA PHE A 327 -20.57 -5.00 29.40
C PHE A 327 -21.95 -5.65 29.21
N ALA A 328 -22.85 -5.48 30.18
CA ALA A 328 -24.23 -5.96 30.08
C ALA A 328 -24.95 -5.38 28.86
N ARG A 329 -24.89 -4.05 28.68
CA ARG A 329 -25.50 -3.35 27.53
C ARG A 329 -24.95 -3.81 26.19
N GLY A 330 -23.63 -4.01 26.10
CA GLY A 330 -22.97 -4.50 24.88
C GLY A 330 -23.47 -5.90 24.45
N ILE A 331 -23.70 -6.80 25.41
CA ILE A 331 -24.23 -8.14 25.15
C ILE A 331 -25.69 -8.06 24.68
N ILE A 332 -26.52 -7.25 25.34
CA ILE A 332 -27.94 -7.10 24.99
C ILE A 332 -28.08 -6.51 23.57
N ASN A 333 -27.32 -5.47 23.25
CA ASN A 333 -27.32 -4.90 21.90
C ASN A 333 -26.83 -5.87 20.83
N LYS A 334 -25.92 -6.80 21.19
CA LYS A 334 -25.48 -7.86 20.27
C LYS A 334 -26.58 -8.89 20.04
N LEU A 335 -27.35 -9.23 21.06
CA LEU A 335 -28.48 -10.16 20.97
C LEU A 335 -29.57 -9.63 20.04
N TYR A 336 -30.00 -8.37 20.21
CA TYR A 336 -30.98 -7.76 19.32
C TYR A 336 -30.51 -7.70 17.86
N ARG A 337 -29.21 -7.42 17.63
CA ARG A 337 -28.61 -7.44 16.28
C ARG A 337 -28.60 -8.82 15.64
N GLN A 338 -28.42 -9.88 16.44
CA GLN A 338 -28.41 -11.25 15.93
C GLN A 338 -29.83 -11.79 15.69
N ALA A 339 -30.79 -11.43 16.53
CA ALA A 339 -32.17 -11.87 16.38
C ALA A 339 -32.93 -11.17 15.25
N ALA A 340 -32.53 -9.94 14.89
CA ALA A 340 -33.12 -9.21 13.77
C ALA A 340 -32.74 -9.77 12.38
N GLY A 341 -31.89 -10.81 12.29
CA GLY A 341 -31.49 -11.40 11.01
C GLY A 341 -30.78 -10.44 10.03
N GLN A 342 -30.32 -9.28 10.51
CA GLN A 342 -29.83 -8.19 9.67
C GLN A 342 -28.40 -8.42 9.18
N THR A 343 -28.26 -9.07 8.02
CA THR A 343 -27.26 -8.64 7.03
C THR A 343 -27.75 -7.34 6.42
N VAL A 344 -27.34 -6.20 7.00
CA VAL A 344 -27.78 -4.87 6.53
C VAL A 344 -27.38 -4.69 5.06
N ARG A 345 -28.37 -4.57 4.16
CA ARG A 345 -28.15 -4.17 2.76
C ARG A 345 -27.53 -2.75 2.75
N GLY A 346 -26.64 -2.48 1.80
CA GLY A 346 -25.84 -1.24 1.78
C GLY A 346 -26.67 0.06 1.71
N ASP A 347 -27.92 -0.05 1.26
CA ASP A 347 -28.94 1.00 1.16
C ASP A 347 -29.41 1.49 2.53
N GLU A 348 -29.91 0.60 3.40
CA GLU A 348 -30.41 0.95 4.74
C GLU A 348 -29.30 1.50 5.63
N ARG A 349 -28.08 0.94 5.51
CA ARG A 349 -26.91 1.44 6.23
C ARG A 349 -26.56 2.86 5.83
N ALA A 350 -26.52 3.16 4.53
CA ALA A 350 -26.17 4.50 4.05
C ALA A 350 -27.22 5.54 4.48
N VAL A 351 -28.51 5.17 4.46
CA VAL A 351 -29.61 6.06 4.90
C VAL A 351 -29.56 6.31 6.40
N SER A 352 -29.39 5.26 7.22
CA SER A 352 -29.31 5.38 8.68
C SER A 352 -28.08 6.18 9.14
N GLU A 353 -26.91 5.91 8.56
CA GLU A 353 -25.69 6.64 8.88
C GLU A 353 -25.77 8.12 8.43
N LEU A 354 -26.45 8.42 7.32
CA LEU A 354 -26.68 9.80 6.89
C LEU A 354 -27.65 10.55 7.82
N GLN A 355 -28.73 9.89 8.27
CA GLN A 355 -29.66 10.48 9.24
C GLN A 355 -28.95 10.79 10.55
N ARG A 356 -28.13 9.85 11.04
CA ARG A 356 -27.31 10.04 12.24
C ARG A 356 -26.35 11.21 12.08
N LEU A 357 -25.58 11.25 10.99
CA LEU A 357 -24.66 12.35 10.71
C LEU A 357 -25.37 13.71 10.66
N ARG A 358 -26.58 13.78 10.08
CA ARG A 358 -27.36 15.03 10.06
C ARG A 358 -27.78 15.48 11.46
N ALA A 359 -28.21 14.54 12.30
CA ALA A 359 -28.54 14.84 13.69
C ALA A 359 -27.30 15.34 14.46
N GLU A 360 -26.15 14.70 14.26
CA GLU A 360 -24.87 15.12 14.88
C GLU A 360 -24.44 16.51 14.37
N ILE A 361 -24.54 16.80 13.06
CA ILE A 361 -24.25 18.13 12.50
C ILE A 361 -25.16 19.20 13.11
N GLU A 362 -26.45 18.90 13.29
CA GLU A 362 -27.40 19.85 13.86
C GLU A 362 -27.14 20.07 15.35
N GLU A 363 -26.86 19.01 16.11
CA GLU A 363 -26.47 19.11 17.52
C GLU A 363 -25.22 19.99 17.69
N VAL A 364 -24.16 19.72 16.93
CA VAL A 364 -22.92 20.50 16.98
C VAL A 364 -23.16 21.94 16.54
N SER A 365 -24.00 22.16 15.52
CA SER A 365 -24.38 23.51 15.06
C SER A 365 -25.14 24.29 16.14
N MET A 366 -26.06 23.64 16.86
CA MET A 366 -26.79 24.25 17.97
C MET A 366 -25.87 24.58 19.15
N ARG A 367 -24.93 23.69 19.47
CA ARG A 367 -23.93 23.92 20.54
C ARG A 367 -22.94 25.04 20.19
N LEU A 368 -22.60 25.17 18.91
CA LEU A 368 -21.68 26.18 18.40
C LEU A 368 -22.26 27.59 18.34
N GLY A 369 -23.57 27.72 18.08
CA GLY A 369 -24.25 29.00 17.90
C GLY A 369 -23.52 29.95 16.93
N SER A 370 -23.49 31.24 17.25
CA SER A 370 -22.70 32.26 16.53
C SER A 370 -21.22 32.32 16.97
N THR A 371 -20.89 31.65 18.08
CA THR A 371 -19.62 31.75 18.83
C THR A 371 -18.49 30.86 18.30
N GLY A 372 -18.75 29.97 17.34
CA GLY A 372 -17.71 29.15 16.71
C GLY A 372 -16.62 29.98 16.02
N SER A 373 -15.38 29.52 16.10
CA SER A 373 -14.25 30.12 15.39
C SER A 373 -14.51 30.10 13.87
N PRO A 374 -13.93 31.04 13.08
CA PRO A 374 -14.05 31.00 11.62
C PRO A 374 -13.64 29.62 11.04
N GLU A 375 -12.63 28.99 11.64
CA GLU A 375 -12.14 27.68 11.24
C GLU A 375 -13.11 26.55 11.63
N THR A 376 -13.73 26.61 12.81
CA THR A 376 -14.80 25.67 13.19
C THR A 376 -15.99 25.75 12.23
N LYS A 377 -16.35 26.96 11.79
CA LYS A 377 -17.43 27.20 10.83
C LYS A 377 -17.10 26.61 9.45
N GLU A 378 -15.84 26.67 9.03
CA GLU A 378 -15.36 26.03 7.80
C GLU A 378 -15.44 24.49 7.91
N PHE A 379 -14.98 23.89 9.01
CA PHE A 379 -15.13 22.43 9.22
C PHE A 379 -16.60 21.99 9.20
N MET A 380 -17.48 22.75 9.85
CA MET A 380 -18.93 22.52 9.80
C MET A 380 -19.50 22.66 8.39
N HIS A 381 -19.01 23.63 7.60
CA HIS A 381 -19.37 23.77 6.21
C HIS A 381 -19.00 22.52 5.39
N TYR A 382 -17.77 22.01 5.54
CA TYR A 382 -17.34 20.79 4.84
C TYR A 382 -18.11 19.54 5.29
N ALA A 383 -18.44 19.41 6.57
CA ALA A 383 -19.31 18.33 7.07
C ALA A 383 -20.70 18.36 6.41
N ARG A 384 -21.31 19.55 6.31
CA ARG A 384 -22.63 19.74 5.66
C ARG A 384 -22.57 19.47 4.16
N VAL A 385 -21.52 19.95 3.48
CA VAL A 385 -21.30 19.66 2.05
C VAL A 385 -21.12 18.16 1.83
N GLY A 386 -20.37 17.48 2.70
CA GLY A 386 -20.19 16.02 2.67
C GLY A 386 -21.50 15.25 2.84
N ALA A 387 -22.34 15.64 3.83
CA ALA A 387 -23.67 15.06 4.04
C ALA A 387 -24.59 15.26 2.82
N ASN A 388 -24.59 16.45 2.21
CA ASN A 388 -25.38 16.72 1.00
C ASN A 388 -24.90 15.89 -0.20
N ARG A 389 -23.59 15.71 -0.35
CA ARG A 389 -23.02 14.84 -1.39
C ARG A 389 -23.32 13.36 -1.12
N ALA A 390 -23.38 12.94 0.15
CA ALA A 390 -23.78 11.59 0.51
C ALA A 390 -25.25 11.33 0.15
N GLN A 391 -26.15 12.28 0.43
CA GLN A 391 -27.55 12.21 0.01
C GLN A 391 -27.66 12.01 -1.51
N ARG A 392 -26.99 12.87 -2.31
CA ARG A 392 -26.99 12.72 -3.77
C ARG A 392 -26.43 11.37 -4.23
N ALA A 393 -25.48 10.77 -3.50
CA ALA A 393 -24.97 9.45 -3.84
C ALA A 393 -26.00 8.34 -3.52
N ILE A 394 -26.77 8.48 -2.43
CA ILE A 394 -27.90 7.59 -2.11
C ILE A 394 -28.99 7.71 -3.17
N ASP A 395 -29.37 8.93 -3.54
CA ASP A 395 -30.41 9.18 -4.55
C ASP A 395 -30.05 8.58 -5.92
N ASN A 396 -28.75 8.49 -6.22
CA ASN A 396 -28.21 7.87 -7.44
C ASN A 396 -27.90 6.37 -7.29
N GLY A 397 -28.31 5.72 -6.20
CA GLY A 397 -28.08 4.28 -5.96
C GLY A 397 -26.62 3.89 -5.67
N ARG A 398 -25.73 4.86 -5.39
CA ARG A 398 -24.29 4.64 -5.14
C ARG A 398 -23.97 4.57 -3.65
N TYR A 399 -24.47 3.56 -2.97
CA TYR A 399 -24.41 3.45 -1.50
C TYR A 399 -22.98 3.37 -0.93
N ASN A 400 -22.05 2.69 -1.62
CA ASN A 400 -20.65 2.66 -1.20
C ASN A 400 -19.98 4.04 -1.28
N LEU A 401 -20.37 4.85 -2.27
CA LEU A 401 -19.90 6.24 -2.38
C LEU A 401 -20.54 7.12 -1.30
N ALA A 402 -21.81 6.89 -0.97
CA ALA A 402 -22.49 7.58 0.12
C ALA A 402 -21.82 7.32 1.47
N LEU A 403 -21.52 6.06 1.80
CA LEU A 403 -20.83 5.70 3.05
C LEU A 403 -19.45 6.34 3.18
N ASN A 404 -18.73 6.50 2.06
CA ASN A 404 -17.46 7.23 2.06
C ASN A 404 -17.63 8.71 2.36
N ARG A 405 -18.62 9.34 1.72
CA ARG A 405 -18.91 10.76 1.95
C ARG A 405 -19.39 11.02 3.36
N ILE A 406 -20.12 10.08 3.96
CA ILE A 406 -20.50 10.11 5.38
C ILE A 406 -19.26 10.07 6.28
N LEU A 407 -18.32 9.14 6.03
CA LEU A 407 -17.07 9.07 6.80
C LEU A 407 -16.23 10.35 6.69
N VAL A 408 -16.15 10.93 5.49
CA VAL A 408 -15.47 12.22 5.27
C VAL A 408 -16.13 13.34 6.07
N ALA A 409 -17.46 13.41 6.02
CA ALA A 409 -18.21 14.41 6.77
C ALA A 409 -18.07 14.25 8.30
N GLN A 410 -18.08 13.01 8.81
CA GLN A 410 -17.84 12.71 10.22
C GLN A 410 -16.44 13.15 10.69
N ARG A 411 -15.42 13.02 9.82
CA ARG A 411 -14.06 13.50 10.14
C ARG A 411 -14.02 15.01 10.32
N PHE A 412 -14.67 15.76 9.41
CA PHE A 412 -14.76 17.21 9.54
C PHE A 412 -15.59 17.63 10.77
N LEU A 413 -16.68 16.90 11.05
CA LEU A 413 -17.50 17.16 12.23
C LEU A 413 -16.72 16.95 13.54
N ALA A 414 -15.99 15.83 13.64
CA ALA A 414 -15.15 15.55 14.81
C ALA A 414 -14.05 16.62 15.01
N LYS A 415 -13.54 17.21 13.93
CA LYS A 415 -12.59 18.33 14.00
C LYS A 415 -13.24 19.63 14.43
N ALA A 416 -14.45 19.91 13.96
CA ALA A 416 -15.23 21.04 14.45
C ALA A 416 -15.49 20.92 15.97
N GLU A 417 -15.87 19.73 16.46
CA GLU A 417 -16.04 19.46 17.88
C GLU A 417 -14.73 19.59 18.67
N TYR A 418 -13.62 19.10 18.14
CA TYR A 418 -12.33 19.18 18.81
C TYR A 418 -11.83 20.64 18.95
N ASP A 419 -12.05 21.46 17.92
CA ASP A 419 -11.69 22.90 17.95
C ASP A 419 -12.51 23.67 19.01
N THR A 420 -13.75 23.24 19.29
CA THR A 420 -14.55 23.82 20.40
C THR A 420 -14.06 23.46 21.79
N GLN A 421 -13.29 22.39 21.95
CA GLN A 421 -12.81 21.88 23.24
C GLN A 421 -11.48 22.52 23.68
N ALA A 422 -11.08 23.63 23.06
CA ALA A 422 -9.89 24.45 23.40
C ALA A 422 -8.51 23.75 23.26
N GLN A 423 -8.44 22.55 22.69
CA GLN A 423 -7.17 21.88 22.36
C GLN A 423 -6.77 22.21 20.91
N LYS A 424 -6.25 23.42 20.69
CA LYS A 424 -5.68 23.79 19.37
C LYS A 424 -4.39 23.01 19.13
N ASN A 425 -4.44 21.99 18.27
CA ASN A 425 -3.23 21.48 17.63
C ASN A 425 -2.81 22.48 16.55
N THR A 426 -1.77 23.26 16.82
CA THR A 426 -1.18 24.17 15.84
C THR A 426 -0.47 23.37 14.76
N ILE A 427 -1.14 23.18 13.63
CA ILE A 427 -0.54 22.60 12.43
C ILE A 427 0.31 23.69 11.77
N SER A 428 1.59 23.40 11.54
CA SER A 428 2.50 24.34 10.87
C SER A 428 2.29 24.32 9.35
N GLU A 429 2.64 25.43 8.70
CA GLU A 429 2.66 25.54 7.24
C GLU A 429 3.46 24.40 6.58
N GLN A 430 4.62 24.06 7.15
CA GLN A 430 5.47 22.97 6.66
C GLN A 430 4.77 21.61 6.74
N MET A 431 4.00 21.35 7.80
CA MET A 431 3.23 20.11 7.93
C MET A 431 2.08 20.05 6.93
N ALA A 432 1.37 21.16 6.74
CA ALA A 432 0.29 21.25 5.75
C ALA A 432 0.84 21.09 4.31
N ALA A 433 1.91 21.77 3.97
CA ALA A 433 2.57 21.68 2.66
C ALA A 433 3.12 20.27 2.38
N ALA A 434 3.75 19.64 3.37
CA ALA A 434 4.23 18.26 3.24
C ALA A 434 3.09 17.28 2.99
N GLN A 435 1.96 17.43 3.70
CA GLN A 435 0.79 16.57 3.53
C GLN A 435 0.15 16.74 2.14
N ILE A 436 0.10 17.98 1.63
CA ILE A 436 -0.38 18.27 0.27
C ILE A 436 0.54 17.67 -0.78
N ALA A 437 1.86 17.78 -0.61
CA ALA A 437 2.84 17.17 -1.51
C ALA A 437 2.71 15.64 -1.56
N LEU A 438 2.43 15.00 -0.43
CA LEU A 438 2.14 13.57 -0.38
C LEU A 438 0.85 13.22 -1.14
N LEU A 439 -0.20 14.03 -0.99
CA LEU A 439 -1.45 13.87 -1.74
C LEU A 439 -1.23 14.02 -3.26
N GLU A 440 -0.45 15.02 -3.67
CA GLU A 440 -0.08 15.25 -5.06
C GLU A 440 0.66 14.06 -5.67
N GLN A 441 1.65 13.54 -4.96
CA GLN A 441 2.40 12.36 -5.39
C GLN A 441 1.50 11.13 -5.51
N ALA A 442 0.58 10.93 -4.56
CA ALA A 442 -0.36 9.82 -4.57
C ALA A 442 -1.39 9.93 -5.71
N LEU A 443 -1.83 11.14 -6.06
CA LEU A 443 -2.71 11.38 -7.22
C LEU A 443 -1.98 11.08 -8.53
N GLN A 444 -0.74 11.54 -8.69
CA GLN A 444 0.06 11.25 -9.88
C GLN A 444 0.29 9.75 -10.07
N GLN A 445 0.53 9.01 -8.99
CA GLN A 445 0.69 7.55 -9.05
C GLN A 445 -0.61 6.80 -9.38
N SER A 446 -1.77 7.36 -8.99
CA SER A 446 -3.07 6.74 -9.23
C SER A 446 -3.69 7.09 -10.59
N GLU A 447 -3.35 8.25 -11.19
CA GLU A 447 -3.71 8.60 -12.57
C GLU A 447 -3.04 7.70 -13.62
N ILE A 448 -1.89 7.08 -13.29
CA ILE A 448 -1.19 6.12 -14.16
C ILE A 448 -1.91 4.77 -14.24
N SER A 449 -2.84 4.49 -13.32
CA SER A 449 -3.65 3.26 -13.31
C SER A 449 -5.05 3.57 -13.88
N GLU A 450 -5.24 3.40 -15.19
CA GLU A 450 -6.55 3.56 -15.85
C GLU A 450 -7.57 2.52 -15.36
N SER A 451 -8.21 2.79 -14.21
CA SER A 451 -9.33 1.98 -13.73
C SER A 451 -10.62 2.41 -14.44
N ASN A 452 -11.35 1.45 -15.01
CA ASN A 452 -12.67 1.69 -15.63
C ASN A 452 -13.82 1.79 -14.61
N ASP A 453 -13.56 1.55 -13.33
CA ASP A 453 -14.58 1.58 -12.28
C ASP A 453 -15.02 3.03 -11.96
N GLN A 454 -16.31 3.31 -12.13
CA GLN A 454 -16.93 4.59 -11.84
C GLN A 454 -16.81 5.00 -10.36
N PHE A 455 -16.74 4.04 -9.44
CA PHE A 455 -16.51 4.27 -8.02
C PHE A 455 -15.08 4.74 -7.75
N VAL A 456 -14.08 4.06 -8.33
CA VAL A 456 -12.66 4.45 -8.25
C VAL A 456 -12.44 5.84 -8.85
N LYS A 457 -12.98 6.11 -10.04
CA LYS A 457 -12.94 7.44 -10.66
C LYS A 457 -13.57 8.52 -9.79
N SER A 458 -14.69 8.20 -9.12
CA SER A 458 -15.36 9.14 -8.22
C SER A 458 -14.51 9.49 -7.00
N LEU A 459 -13.80 8.51 -6.42
CA LEU A 459 -12.91 8.72 -5.29
C LEU A 459 -11.66 9.54 -5.67
N LEU A 460 -11.04 9.24 -6.82
CA LEU A 460 -9.88 10.00 -7.31
C LEU A 460 -10.24 11.44 -7.65
N ASN A 461 -11.40 11.66 -8.29
CA ASN A 461 -11.91 13.01 -8.55
C ASN A 461 -12.19 13.78 -7.25
N GLU A 462 -12.70 13.11 -6.22
CA GLU A 462 -12.95 13.73 -4.92
C GLU A 462 -11.63 14.04 -4.20
N ALA A 463 -10.62 13.17 -4.27
CA ALA A 463 -9.28 13.43 -3.76
C ALA A 463 -8.58 14.61 -4.48
N ASN A 464 -8.73 14.72 -5.80
CA ASN A 464 -8.18 15.84 -6.57
C ASN A 464 -8.85 17.17 -6.20
N ARG A 465 -10.16 17.16 -5.93
CA ARG A 465 -10.86 18.34 -5.38
C ARG A 465 -10.34 18.72 -3.99
N MET A 466 -10.10 17.73 -3.12
CA MET A 466 -9.53 18.00 -1.79
C MET A 466 -8.13 18.60 -1.90
N LYS A 467 -7.30 18.16 -2.87
CA LYS A 467 -6.00 18.79 -3.15
C LYS A 467 -6.14 20.26 -3.55
N VAL A 468 -7.01 20.57 -4.50
CA VAL A 468 -7.23 21.96 -4.96
C VAL A 468 -7.66 22.84 -3.79
N GLN A 469 -8.59 22.36 -2.97
CA GLN A 469 -9.05 23.06 -1.78
C GLN A 469 -7.92 23.19 -0.74
N ALA A 470 -7.12 22.15 -0.52
CA ALA A 470 -5.99 22.20 0.42
C ALA A 470 -4.94 23.23 0.01
N ASN A 471 -4.60 23.31 -1.28
CA ASN A 471 -3.68 24.31 -1.82
C ASN A 471 -4.22 25.75 -1.63
N GLN A 472 -5.52 25.95 -1.84
CA GLN A 472 -6.16 27.25 -1.58
C GLN A 472 -6.14 27.59 -0.07
N ARG A 473 -6.41 26.63 0.81
CA ARG A 473 -6.38 26.88 2.25
C ARG A 473 -4.97 27.07 2.80
N LEU A 474 -3.96 26.49 2.15
CA LEU A 474 -2.55 26.76 2.42
C LEU A 474 -2.22 28.23 2.12
N SER A 475 -2.66 28.76 0.97
CA SER A 475 -2.45 30.18 0.63
C SER A 475 -3.21 31.13 1.55
N ASP A 476 -4.37 30.72 2.04
CA ASP A 476 -5.20 31.49 2.97
C ASP A 476 -4.71 31.41 4.44
N GLN A 477 -3.54 30.79 4.68
CA GLN A 477 -2.95 30.55 6.01
C GLN A 477 -3.80 29.70 6.97
N GLN A 478 -4.74 28.92 6.41
CA GLN A 478 -5.61 28.00 7.15
C GLN A 478 -4.99 26.60 7.19
N TYR A 479 -3.85 26.48 7.89
CA TYR A 479 -2.98 25.31 7.83
C TYR A 479 -3.64 24.02 8.33
N ALA A 480 -4.45 24.07 9.39
CA ALA A 480 -5.09 22.85 9.90
C ALA A 480 -6.18 22.35 8.94
N LEU A 481 -6.94 23.25 8.34
CA LEU A 481 -7.91 22.90 7.30
C LEU A 481 -7.22 22.35 6.04
N ALA A 482 -6.12 22.97 5.60
CA ALA A 482 -5.31 22.50 4.48
C ALA A 482 -4.77 21.08 4.71
N PHE A 483 -4.26 20.82 5.91
CA PHE A 483 -3.76 19.50 6.30
C PHE A 483 -4.87 18.44 6.33
N GLU A 484 -6.04 18.73 6.90
CA GLU A 484 -7.14 17.77 6.97
C GLU A 484 -7.72 17.46 5.59
N LEU A 485 -7.83 18.45 4.70
CA LEU A 485 -8.21 18.23 3.31
C LEU A 485 -7.21 17.29 2.61
N ALA A 486 -5.91 17.49 2.84
CA ALA A 486 -4.86 16.65 2.28
C ALA A 486 -4.89 15.20 2.84
N ASP A 487 -5.06 15.04 4.16
CA ASP A 487 -5.16 13.71 4.80
C ASP A 487 -6.40 12.93 4.32
N ILE A 488 -7.55 13.60 4.23
CA ILE A 488 -8.77 12.99 3.70
C ILE A 488 -8.59 12.58 2.24
N GLY A 489 -7.93 13.41 1.41
CA GLY A 489 -7.59 13.07 0.04
C GLY A 489 -6.75 11.79 -0.06
N LEU A 490 -5.75 11.62 0.81
CA LEU A 490 -4.90 10.44 0.87
C LEU A 490 -5.67 9.18 1.27
N VAL A 491 -6.61 9.29 2.22
CA VAL A 491 -7.50 8.18 2.60
C VAL A 491 -8.37 7.75 1.42
N LEU A 492 -8.90 8.70 0.64
CA LEU A 492 -9.72 8.41 -0.54
C LEU A 492 -8.90 7.69 -1.62
N ILE A 493 -7.66 8.09 -1.87
CA ILE A 493 -6.76 7.42 -2.83
C ILE A 493 -6.43 6.00 -2.38
N ASN A 494 -6.07 5.80 -1.11
CA ASN A 494 -5.80 4.47 -0.58
C ASN A 494 -7.00 3.54 -0.71
N LYS A 495 -8.22 4.08 -0.55
CA LYS A 495 -9.45 3.31 -0.73
C LYS A 495 -9.74 3.03 -2.21
N ALA A 496 -9.45 3.97 -3.10
CA ALA A 496 -9.54 3.79 -4.55
C ALA A 496 -8.59 2.70 -5.03
N LEU A 497 -7.33 2.72 -4.58
CA LEU A 497 -6.31 1.71 -4.92
C LEU A 497 -6.70 0.31 -4.42
N ARG A 498 -7.23 0.20 -3.19
CA ARG A 498 -7.73 -1.08 -2.66
C ARG A 498 -8.95 -1.60 -3.42
N ALA A 499 -9.84 -0.71 -3.85
CA ALA A 499 -11.00 -1.09 -4.65
C ALA A 499 -10.59 -1.58 -6.04
N ALA A 500 -9.56 -0.95 -6.64
CA ALA A 500 -9.01 -1.36 -7.92
C ALA A 500 -8.23 -2.69 -7.87
N GLN A 501 -7.66 -3.08 -6.72
CA GLN A 501 -6.91 -4.34 -6.53
C GLN A 501 -7.77 -5.57 -6.24
N ASN A 502 -9.03 -5.37 -5.86
CA ASN A 502 -9.99 -6.46 -5.58
C ASN A 502 -10.88 -6.77 -6.79
N GLN A 503 -10.49 -6.28 -7.97
CA GLN A 503 -11.04 -6.61 -9.29
C GLN A 503 -10.01 -7.45 -10.03
#